data_AF-A0A4P6MT37-F1
#
_entry.id   AF-A0A4P6MT37-F1
#
_cell.length_a   1.000
_cell.length_b   1.000
_cell.length_c   1.000
_cell.angle_alpha   90.00
_cell.angle_beta   90.00
_cell.angle_gamma   90.00
#
_symmetry.space_group_name_H-M   'P 1'
#
loop_
_entity.id
_entity.type
_entity.pdbx_description
1 polymer ?
#
loop_
_entity_poly.entity_id
_entity_poly.type
_entity_poly.pdbx_seq_one_letter_code
_entity_poly.pdbx_strand_id
1 'polypeptide(L)'
;MKPKFLKLTLVSALFSTPFIAVGCMNTNNPKANEAQQINLEFTTLKGVVKTFANQIKQSKEQFYESHPNTNVVIHKLLSFNHKTKQNLSNVLNEVIKQENSQMFLSDKEISSWSDEEKELYNEWFKTNQGLNHVNNVARVAHDFDTQLGEKIQILKENNAQNEVVKFEIYLNSLFNKNFVDSEMNENFQKLELFIKTNLYDKSEQKDNDDHQHNHSQNLQDHTHSHALINIAQSAIEEAEEFSEEFNKVLSLKAKFETLTNETKKDFYLNKFYKLIDVSNDFRNIVKKSENEIDVLKNTIKNVFTPLDKIKTILNINN
;
A
#
# COMPACT_ATOMS: atom_id res chain seq x y z
N MET A 1 49.98 -25.32 -38.25
CA MET A 1 49.37 -24.51 -39.32
C MET A 1 48.36 -23.57 -38.69
N LYS A 2 48.26 -22.33 -39.20
CA LYS A 2 47.55 -21.18 -38.60
C LYS A 2 46.06 -21.44 -38.37
N PRO A 3 45.46 -20.71 -37.41
CA PRO A 3 44.49 -19.70 -37.83
C PRO A 3 44.96 -18.29 -37.42
N LYS A 4 44.81 -17.34 -38.34
CA LYS A 4 44.91 -15.90 -38.10
C LYS A 4 43.52 -15.29 -38.24
N PHE A 5 43.12 -14.58 -37.19
CA PHE A 5 42.29 -13.37 -37.11
C PHE A 5 41.14 -13.14 -38.10
N LEU A 6 39.96 -12.86 -37.55
CA LEU A 6 39.39 -11.51 -37.62
C LEU A 6 38.41 -11.26 -36.46
N LYS A 7 38.65 -10.16 -35.72
CA LYS A 7 37.65 -9.51 -34.87
C LYS A 7 36.63 -8.81 -35.77
N LEU A 8 35.34 -8.89 -35.44
CA LEU A 8 34.51 -7.68 -35.29
C LEU A 8 33.18 -8.04 -34.61
N THR A 9 32.92 -7.40 -33.49
CA THR A 9 31.62 -7.25 -32.86
C THR A 9 30.80 -6.28 -33.72
N LEU A 10 29.56 -6.59 -34.07
CA LEU A 10 28.54 -5.55 -34.26
C LEU A 10 27.16 -6.07 -33.87
N VAL A 11 26.67 -5.42 -32.82
CA VAL A 11 25.31 -5.33 -32.31
C VAL A 11 24.27 -5.37 -33.44
N SER A 12 23.45 -6.42 -33.49
CA SER A 12 22.16 -6.39 -34.18
C SER A 12 21.10 -5.96 -33.18
N ALA A 13 20.98 -4.64 -32.99
CA ALA A 13 19.81 -4.04 -32.36
C ALA A 13 18.61 -4.32 -33.26
N LEU A 14 17.72 -5.19 -32.80
CA LEU A 14 16.35 -5.29 -33.27
C LEU A 14 15.64 -3.98 -32.88
N PHE A 15 15.81 -2.95 -33.71
CA PHE A 15 14.91 -1.81 -33.71
C PHE A 15 13.61 -2.26 -34.38
N SER A 16 12.70 -2.81 -33.58
CA SER A 16 11.28 -2.79 -33.91
C SER A 16 10.82 -1.33 -33.84
N THR A 17 10.91 -0.64 -34.97
CA THR A 17 10.20 0.62 -35.18
C THR A 17 8.72 0.35 -34.90
N PRO A 18 8.05 1.09 -33.99
CA PRO A 18 6.61 1.06 -33.97
C PRO A 18 6.14 1.62 -35.31
N PHE A 19 5.46 0.81 -36.10
CA PHE A 19 4.61 1.33 -37.16
C PHE A 19 3.52 2.16 -36.49
N ILE A 20 3.79 3.45 -36.30
CA ILE A 20 2.72 4.43 -36.19
C ILE A 20 2.23 4.61 -37.62
N ALA A 21 1.26 3.79 -38.02
CA ALA A 21 0.43 4.09 -39.16
C ALA A 21 -0.40 5.33 -38.80
N VAL A 22 0.18 6.52 -38.96
CA VAL A 22 -0.59 7.75 -39.07
C VAL A 22 -1.25 7.68 -40.45
N GLY A 23 -2.40 7.01 -40.52
CA GLY A 23 -3.27 7.15 -41.67
C GLY A 23 -3.66 8.62 -41.77
N CYS A 24 -3.22 9.29 -42.84
CA CYS A 24 -3.72 10.62 -43.19
C CYS A 24 -5.25 10.54 -43.24
N MET A 25 -5.90 11.21 -42.29
CA MET A 25 -7.35 11.36 -42.30
C MET A 25 -7.75 12.10 -43.56
N ASN A 26 -8.57 11.44 -44.37
CA ASN A 26 -9.33 12.08 -45.43
C ASN A 26 -10.26 13.10 -44.74
N THR A 27 -10.01 14.40 -44.92
CA THR A 27 -10.65 15.52 -44.20
C THR A 27 -12.13 15.75 -44.52
N ASN A 28 -12.82 14.75 -45.08
CA ASN A 28 -14.19 14.86 -45.60
C ASN A 28 -15.22 13.92 -44.95
N ASN A 29 -14.93 13.31 -43.79
CA ASN A 29 -15.93 12.54 -43.03
C ASN A 29 -16.16 13.18 -41.64
N PRO A 30 -17.31 13.85 -41.42
CA PRO A 30 -17.57 14.51 -40.15
C PRO A 30 -18.03 13.47 -39.13
N LYS A 31 -17.26 13.35 -38.04
CA LYS A 31 -17.39 12.42 -36.88
C LYS A 31 -16.67 11.08 -37.09
N ALA A 32 -15.53 10.92 -36.40
CA ALA A 32 -15.01 9.60 -36.05
C ALA A 32 -16.15 8.82 -35.37
N ASN A 33 -16.40 7.57 -35.77
CA ASN A 33 -17.45 6.79 -35.14
C ASN A 33 -17.10 6.52 -33.66
N GLU A 34 -18.11 6.32 -32.82
CA GLU A 34 -17.97 6.18 -31.37
C GLU A 34 -16.96 5.08 -30.99
N ALA A 35 -16.94 3.97 -31.74
CA ALA A 35 -15.98 2.88 -31.56
C ALA A 35 -14.51 3.32 -31.76
N GLN A 36 -14.21 4.17 -32.74
CA GLN A 36 -12.86 4.72 -32.93
C GLN A 36 -12.47 5.66 -31.79
N GLN A 37 -13.40 6.45 -31.27
CA GLN A 37 -13.15 7.32 -30.12
C GLN A 37 -12.90 6.51 -28.85
N ILE A 38 -13.70 5.47 -28.59
CA ILE A 38 -13.50 4.54 -27.48
C ILE A 38 -12.13 3.85 -27.61
N ASN A 39 -11.74 3.41 -28.80
CA ASN A 39 -10.44 2.77 -29.02
C ASN A 39 -9.26 3.72 -28.74
N LEU A 40 -9.36 4.99 -29.14
CA LEU A 40 -8.35 6.00 -28.84
C LEU A 40 -8.18 6.21 -27.33
N GLU A 41 -9.28 6.41 -26.61
CA GLU A 41 -9.23 6.62 -25.15
C GLU A 41 -8.80 5.34 -24.42
N PHE A 42 -9.23 4.17 -24.88
CA PHE A 42 -8.80 2.90 -24.32
C PHE A 42 -7.31 2.64 -24.55
N THR A 43 -6.76 3.02 -25.70
CA THR A 43 -5.31 2.97 -25.96
C THR A 43 -4.55 3.82 -24.94
N THR A 44 -5.07 5.00 -24.59
CA THR A 44 -4.50 5.86 -23.55
C THR A 44 -4.57 5.19 -22.18
N LEU A 45 -5.73 4.65 -21.80
CA LEU A 45 -5.92 3.92 -20.55
C LEU A 45 -4.94 2.75 -20.42
N LYS A 46 -4.85 1.90 -21.44
CA LYS A 46 -3.93 0.75 -21.48
C LYS A 46 -2.48 1.20 -21.34
N GLY A 47 -2.10 2.33 -21.95
CA GLY A 47 -0.77 2.92 -21.80
C GLY A 47 -0.44 3.28 -20.34
N VAL A 48 -1.41 3.87 -19.62
CA VAL A 48 -1.26 4.18 -18.19
C VAL A 48 -1.13 2.90 -17.35
N VAL A 49 -2.04 1.92 -17.55
CA VAL A 49 -1.98 0.64 -16.81
C VAL A 49 -0.67 -0.10 -17.07
N LYS A 50 -0.17 -0.09 -18.31
CA LYS A 50 1.14 -0.69 -18.65
C LYS A 50 2.29 0.02 -17.93
N THR A 51 2.25 1.35 -17.85
CA THR A 51 3.26 2.14 -17.14
C THR A 51 3.26 1.79 -15.65
N PHE A 52 2.08 1.73 -15.04
CA PHE A 52 1.88 1.28 -13.67
C PHE A 52 2.40 -0.15 -13.45
N ALA A 53 2.02 -1.10 -14.30
CA ALA A 53 2.49 -2.49 -14.26
C ALA A 53 4.02 -2.60 -14.31
N ASN A 54 4.68 -1.74 -15.10
CA ASN A 54 6.15 -1.69 -15.17
C ASN A 54 6.81 -1.09 -13.92
N GLN A 55 6.10 -0.22 -13.20
CA GLN A 55 6.57 0.32 -11.92
C GLN A 55 6.46 -0.74 -10.83
N ILE A 56 5.31 -1.42 -10.70
CA ILE A 56 5.09 -2.46 -9.68
C ILE A 56 5.84 -3.78 -9.94
N LYS A 57 6.45 -3.93 -11.11
CA LYS A 57 7.34 -5.04 -11.51
C LYS A 57 6.65 -6.40 -11.70
N GLN A 58 7.51 -7.40 -11.95
CA GLN A 58 7.12 -8.75 -12.33
C GLN A 58 7.13 -9.74 -11.15
N SER A 59 7.36 -9.32 -9.92
CA SER A 59 7.12 -10.16 -8.75
C SER A 59 7.12 -9.29 -7.51
N LYS A 60 6.67 -9.87 -6.39
CA LYS A 60 6.74 -9.21 -5.09
C LYS A 60 8.19 -8.85 -4.72
N GLU A 61 9.14 -9.74 -5.00
CA GLU A 61 10.56 -9.52 -4.75
C GLU A 61 11.08 -8.33 -5.57
N GLN A 62 10.76 -8.29 -6.87
CA GLN A 62 11.18 -7.18 -7.72
C GLN A 62 10.50 -5.85 -7.34
N PHE A 63 9.24 -5.90 -6.89
CA PHE A 63 8.57 -4.74 -6.32
C PHE A 63 9.39 -4.17 -5.17
N TYR A 64 9.77 -5.01 -4.21
CA TYR A 64 10.55 -4.61 -3.03
C TYR A 64 12.00 -4.19 -3.35
N GLU A 65 12.61 -4.73 -4.41
CA GLU A 65 13.90 -4.25 -4.92
C GLU A 65 13.81 -2.83 -5.49
N SER A 66 12.68 -2.50 -6.14
CA SER A 66 12.46 -1.19 -6.77
C SER A 66 11.83 -0.14 -5.85
N HIS A 67 11.23 -0.56 -4.74
CA HIS A 67 10.67 0.28 -3.67
C HIS A 67 11.32 -0.12 -2.33
N PRO A 68 12.62 0.16 -2.16
CA PRO A 68 13.39 -0.33 -1.03
C PRO A 68 12.92 0.27 0.31
N ASN A 69 12.36 1.49 0.33
CA ASN A 69 11.85 2.05 1.58
C ASN A 69 10.56 1.34 1.99
N THR A 70 9.63 1.11 1.05
CA THR A 70 8.44 0.29 1.28
C THR A 70 8.81 -1.11 1.76
N ASN A 71 9.82 -1.74 1.16
CA ASN A 71 10.33 -3.03 1.61
C ASN A 71 10.74 -3.00 3.09
N VAL A 72 11.54 -2.01 3.49
CA VAL A 72 12.02 -1.87 4.86
C VAL A 72 10.86 -1.61 5.83
N VAL A 73 9.90 -0.74 5.49
CA VAL A 73 8.72 -0.47 6.33
C VAL A 73 7.95 -1.76 6.56
N ILE A 74 7.52 -2.42 5.48
CA ILE A 74 6.67 -3.61 5.57
C ILE A 74 7.37 -4.74 6.29
N HIS A 75 8.63 -5.05 5.96
CA HIS A 75 9.35 -6.13 6.63
C HIS A 75 9.69 -5.80 8.08
N LYS A 76 9.91 -4.53 8.44
CA LYS A 76 10.09 -4.15 9.85
C LYS A 76 8.79 -4.36 10.62
N LEU A 77 7.64 -3.92 10.10
CA LEU A 77 6.33 -4.16 10.71
C LEU A 77 5.98 -5.66 10.79
N LEU A 78 6.31 -6.44 9.76
CA LEU A 78 6.16 -7.90 9.79
C LEU A 78 7.13 -8.57 10.77
N SER A 79 8.34 -8.03 10.96
CA SER A 79 9.31 -8.56 11.94
C SER A 79 8.91 -8.26 13.39
N PHE A 80 8.01 -7.30 13.61
CA PHE A 80 7.32 -7.15 14.90
C PHE A 80 6.38 -8.33 15.20
N ASN A 81 6.16 -9.25 14.25
CA ASN A 81 5.31 -10.43 14.41
C ASN A 81 5.98 -11.64 15.11
N HIS A 82 5.10 -12.51 15.60
CA HIS A 82 5.20 -13.73 16.40
C HIS A 82 6.19 -13.75 17.57
N LYS A 83 7.50 -13.65 17.33
CA LYS A 83 8.48 -13.78 18.42
C LYS A 83 8.60 -12.49 19.22
N THR A 84 8.67 -11.34 18.55
CA THR A 84 8.70 -10.02 19.21
C THR A 84 7.35 -9.70 19.85
N LYS A 85 6.24 -9.99 19.16
CA LYS A 85 4.88 -9.88 19.72
C LYS A 85 4.65 -10.75 20.95
N GLN A 86 5.02 -12.04 20.91
CA GLN A 86 4.86 -12.93 22.06
C GLN A 86 5.76 -12.49 23.22
N ASN A 87 6.99 -12.07 22.92
CA ASN A 87 7.89 -11.56 23.94
C ASN A 87 7.40 -10.23 24.54
N LEU A 88 6.92 -9.30 23.72
CA LEU A 88 6.37 -8.02 24.15
C LEU A 88 5.09 -8.23 24.97
N SER A 89 4.19 -9.10 24.51
CA SER A 89 3.00 -9.48 25.27
C SER A 89 3.35 -10.16 26.58
N ASN A 90 4.34 -11.07 26.61
CA ASN A 90 4.81 -11.70 27.83
C ASN A 90 5.39 -10.68 28.82
N VAL A 91 6.22 -9.76 28.33
CA VAL A 91 6.80 -8.66 29.13
C VAL A 91 5.70 -7.75 29.67
N LEU A 92 4.73 -7.33 28.85
CA LEU A 92 3.62 -6.49 29.30
C LEU A 92 2.67 -7.24 30.24
N ASN A 93 2.48 -8.55 30.05
CA ASN A 93 1.69 -9.40 30.95
C ASN A 93 2.33 -9.51 32.35
N GLU A 94 3.65 -9.37 32.49
CA GLU A 94 4.31 -9.26 33.81
C GLU A 94 3.82 -8.01 34.58
N VAL A 95 3.30 -6.98 33.90
CA VAL A 95 2.71 -5.77 34.51
C VAL A 95 1.19 -5.91 34.69
N ILE A 96 0.48 -6.47 33.71
CA ILE A 96 -0.99 -6.38 33.60
C ILE A 96 -1.75 -7.48 34.37
N LYS A 97 -1.19 -8.68 34.50
CA LYS A 97 -1.94 -9.82 35.08
C LYS A 97 -2.01 -9.84 36.60
N GLN A 98 -1.47 -8.85 37.30
CA GLN A 98 -1.62 -8.75 38.73
C GLN A 98 -1.93 -7.30 39.10
N GLU A 99 -3.09 -7.07 39.71
CA GLU A 99 -3.35 -5.84 40.48
C GLU A 99 -2.27 -5.59 41.58
N ASN A 100 -1.38 -6.57 41.80
CA ASN A 100 -0.20 -6.52 42.68
C ASN A 100 1.12 -6.89 41.96
N SER A 101 1.28 -6.63 40.67
CA SER A 101 2.55 -6.90 39.98
C SER A 101 3.68 -6.13 40.64
N GLN A 102 4.78 -6.83 40.96
CA GLN A 102 6.01 -6.19 41.46
C GLN A 102 6.61 -5.19 40.45
N MET A 103 6.20 -5.25 39.17
CA MET A 103 6.67 -4.35 38.12
C MET A 103 5.79 -3.11 37.99
N PHE A 104 4.57 -3.11 38.56
CA PHE A 104 3.65 -1.97 38.49
C PHE A 104 4.22 -0.75 39.23
N LEU A 105 4.17 0.42 38.59
CA LEU A 105 4.52 1.69 39.23
C LEU A 105 3.34 2.22 40.05
N SER A 106 3.58 2.45 41.34
CA SER A 106 2.61 3.08 42.24
C SER A 106 2.43 4.57 41.96
N ASP A 107 1.31 5.15 42.40
CA ASP A 107 1.03 6.59 42.28
C ASP A 107 2.15 7.45 42.87
N LYS A 108 2.82 6.97 43.93
CA LYS A 108 3.98 7.66 44.51
C LYS A 108 5.16 7.70 43.55
N GLU A 109 5.43 6.60 42.85
CA GLU A 109 6.56 6.47 41.90
C GLU A 109 6.36 7.33 40.64
N ILE A 110 5.12 7.52 40.20
CA ILE A 110 4.78 8.36 39.03
C ILE A 110 4.26 9.76 39.42
N SER A 111 4.30 10.13 40.70
CA SER A 111 3.70 11.37 41.20
C SER A 111 4.29 12.64 40.57
N SER A 112 5.59 12.60 40.21
CA SER A 112 6.32 13.69 39.56
C SER A 112 6.17 13.73 38.04
N TRP A 113 5.47 12.75 37.46
CA TRP A 113 5.22 12.70 36.02
C TRP A 113 4.07 13.63 35.67
N SER A 114 4.10 14.17 34.45
CA SER A 114 2.99 14.91 33.89
C SER A 114 1.79 13.99 33.63
N ASP A 115 0.61 14.57 33.42
CA ASP A 115 -0.61 13.80 33.15
C ASP A 115 -0.50 13.02 31.82
N GLU A 116 0.10 13.63 30.79
CA GLU A 116 0.39 12.98 29.50
C GLU A 116 1.30 11.75 29.67
N GLU A 117 2.37 11.87 30.46
CA GLU A 117 3.29 10.75 30.73
C GLU A 117 2.59 9.61 31.50
N LYS A 118 1.70 9.93 32.42
CA LYS A 118 0.90 8.94 33.17
C LYS A 118 -0.12 8.25 32.27
N GLU A 119 -0.75 9.00 31.37
CA GLU A 119 -1.69 8.48 30.38
C GLU A 119 -0.99 7.48 29.45
N LEU A 120 0.13 7.88 28.84
CA LEU A 120 0.96 7.00 28.00
C LEU A 120 1.39 5.72 28.73
N TYR A 121 1.81 5.85 29.99
CA TYR A 121 2.14 4.70 30.82
C TYR A 121 0.94 3.77 31.02
N ASN A 122 -0.24 4.31 31.31
CA ASN A 122 -1.44 3.52 31.52
C ASN A 122 -1.86 2.79 30.22
N GLU A 123 -1.83 3.48 29.07
CA GLU A 123 -2.21 2.88 27.78
C GLU A 123 -1.32 1.71 27.38
N TRP A 124 -0.01 1.86 27.60
CA TRP A 124 0.98 0.86 27.18
C TRP A 124 1.17 -0.28 28.18
N PHE A 125 1.15 0.04 29.48
CA PHE A 125 1.54 -0.91 30.52
C PHE A 125 0.39 -1.36 31.42
N LYS A 126 -0.77 -0.68 31.40
CA LYS A 126 -1.93 -1.04 32.24
C LYS A 126 -3.11 -1.60 31.43
N THR A 127 -3.42 -1.03 30.26
CA THR A 127 -4.65 -1.37 29.51
C THR A 127 -4.43 -2.26 28.28
N ASN A 128 -3.18 -2.58 27.92
CA ASN A 128 -2.81 -3.28 26.66
C ASN A 128 -3.20 -2.54 25.37
N GLN A 129 -3.67 -1.29 25.43
CA GLN A 129 -4.05 -0.53 24.23
C GLN A 129 -2.85 -0.34 23.30
N GLY A 130 -1.66 -0.04 23.84
CA GLY A 130 -0.42 0.03 23.08
C GLY A 130 -0.12 -1.24 22.26
N LEU A 131 -0.37 -2.43 22.82
CA LEU A 131 -0.17 -3.71 22.12
C LEU A 131 -1.19 -3.93 20.99
N ASN A 132 -2.40 -3.37 21.11
CA ASN A 132 -3.41 -3.44 20.06
C ASN A 132 -2.98 -2.63 18.82
N HIS A 133 -2.36 -1.46 19.00
CA HIS A 133 -1.79 -0.71 17.87
C HIS A 133 -0.73 -1.53 17.12
N VAL A 134 0.19 -2.19 17.84
CA VAL A 134 1.18 -3.10 17.24
C VAL A 134 0.50 -4.22 16.43
N ASN A 135 -0.60 -4.78 16.95
CA ASN A 135 -1.33 -5.85 16.29
C ASN A 135 -2.01 -5.37 15.00
N ASN A 136 -2.62 -4.18 15.01
CA ASN A 136 -3.32 -3.62 13.87
C ASN A 136 -2.34 -3.33 12.74
N VAL A 137 -1.23 -2.65 13.04
CA VAL A 137 -0.21 -2.26 12.07
C VAL A 137 0.42 -3.50 11.41
N ALA A 138 0.75 -4.54 12.20
CA ALA A 138 1.27 -5.79 11.67
C ALA A 138 0.26 -6.53 10.77
N ARG A 139 -1.05 -6.45 11.10
CA ARG A 139 -2.12 -7.04 10.29
C ARG A 139 -2.27 -6.34 8.94
N VAL A 140 -2.25 -5.00 8.92
CA VAL A 140 -2.34 -4.22 7.67
C VAL A 140 -1.11 -4.44 6.79
N ALA A 141 0.10 -4.47 7.37
CA ALA A 141 1.32 -4.81 6.64
C ALA A 141 1.29 -6.23 6.05
N HIS A 142 0.71 -7.19 6.77
CA HIS A 142 0.53 -8.56 6.29
C HIS A 142 -0.49 -8.67 5.17
N ASP A 143 -1.60 -7.94 5.27
CA ASP A 143 -2.60 -7.88 4.21
C ASP A 143 -2.00 -7.30 2.92
N PHE A 144 -1.25 -6.20 3.03
CA PHE A 144 -0.50 -5.64 1.90
C PHE A 144 0.47 -6.64 1.28
N ASP A 145 1.35 -7.26 2.07
CA ASP A 145 2.35 -8.22 1.58
C ASP A 145 1.72 -9.45 0.90
N THR A 146 0.56 -9.89 1.39
CA THR A 146 -0.21 -11.00 0.81
C THR A 146 -0.84 -10.58 -0.52
N GLN A 147 -1.58 -9.48 -0.53
CA GLN A 147 -2.31 -9.04 -1.71
C GLN A 147 -1.40 -8.52 -2.82
N LEU A 148 -0.24 -7.94 -2.50
CA LEU A 148 0.72 -7.46 -3.50
C LEU A 148 1.06 -8.54 -4.55
N GLY A 149 1.29 -9.79 -4.10
CA GLY A 149 1.56 -10.91 -4.99
C GLY A 149 0.40 -11.22 -5.93
N GLU A 150 -0.82 -11.28 -5.38
CA GLU A 150 -2.05 -11.55 -6.13
C GLU A 150 -2.35 -10.45 -7.16
N LYS A 151 -2.25 -9.17 -6.76
CA LYS A 151 -2.50 -8.03 -7.66
C LYS A 151 -1.47 -7.96 -8.79
N ILE A 152 -0.20 -8.22 -8.48
CA ILE A 152 0.85 -8.33 -9.50
C ILE A 152 0.48 -9.45 -10.50
N GLN A 153 0.09 -10.64 -10.02
CA GLN A 153 -0.26 -11.76 -10.88
C GLN A 153 -1.42 -11.44 -11.84
N ILE A 154 -2.51 -10.88 -11.31
CA ILE A 154 -3.69 -10.48 -12.09
C ILE A 154 -3.34 -9.48 -13.22
N LEU A 155 -2.38 -8.59 -12.98
CA LEU A 155 -1.95 -7.58 -13.96
C LEU A 155 -1.02 -8.11 -15.05
N LYS A 156 -0.22 -9.13 -14.74
CA LYS A 156 0.77 -9.69 -15.67
C LYS A 156 0.17 -10.62 -16.69
N GLU A 157 -0.79 -11.41 -16.24
CA GLU A 157 -1.28 -12.51 -17.05
C GLU A 157 -2.19 -11.93 -18.14
N ASN A 158 -1.86 -12.21 -19.41
CA ASN A 158 -2.80 -12.11 -20.53
C ASN A 158 -3.85 -13.23 -20.39
N ASN A 159 -4.50 -13.32 -19.24
CA ASN A 159 -5.45 -14.38 -18.89
C ASN A 159 -6.88 -13.82 -18.79
N ALA A 160 -7.80 -14.73 -18.54
CA ALA A 160 -9.22 -14.43 -18.37
C ALA A 160 -9.57 -13.70 -17.05
N GLN A 161 -8.61 -13.19 -16.27
CA GLN A 161 -8.87 -12.37 -15.08
C GLN A 161 -8.51 -10.89 -15.30
N ASN A 162 -7.71 -10.57 -16.31
CA ASN A 162 -7.32 -9.22 -16.64
C ASN A 162 -8.37 -8.54 -17.55
N GLU A 163 -9.24 -7.72 -16.96
CA GLU A 163 -10.32 -7.05 -17.70
C GLU A 163 -9.79 -6.01 -18.71
N VAL A 164 -8.57 -5.50 -18.56
CA VAL A 164 -7.94 -4.65 -19.59
C VAL A 164 -7.71 -5.46 -20.87
N VAL A 165 -7.22 -6.69 -20.76
CA VAL A 165 -6.98 -7.58 -21.91
C VAL A 165 -8.29 -8.03 -22.54
N LYS A 166 -9.30 -8.38 -21.73
CA LYS A 166 -10.62 -8.76 -22.25
C LYS A 166 -11.30 -7.62 -23.00
N PHE A 167 -11.28 -6.42 -22.42
CA PHE A 167 -11.87 -5.24 -23.07
C PHE A 167 -11.16 -4.94 -24.39
N GLU A 168 -9.83 -5.11 -24.46
CA GLU A 168 -9.08 -4.99 -25.71
C GLU A 168 -9.51 -6.02 -26.76
N ILE A 169 -9.63 -7.30 -26.39
CA ILE A 169 -10.07 -8.37 -27.30
C ILE A 169 -11.48 -8.05 -27.83
N TYR A 170 -12.38 -7.63 -26.94
CA TYR A 170 -13.73 -7.24 -27.31
C TYR A 170 -13.72 -6.06 -28.28
N LEU A 171 -13.03 -4.96 -27.97
CA LEU A 171 -12.90 -3.79 -28.86
C LEU A 171 -12.36 -4.16 -30.25
N ASN A 172 -11.34 -5.02 -30.31
CA ASN A 172 -10.77 -5.46 -31.58
C ASN A 172 -11.73 -6.33 -32.42
N SER A 173 -12.68 -7.02 -31.79
CA SER A 173 -13.69 -7.83 -32.47
C SER A 173 -14.77 -7.00 -33.18
N LEU A 174 -14.94 -5.73 -32.80
CA LEU A 174 -16.05 -4.88 -33.24
C LEU A 174 -15.86 -4.21 -34.62
N PHE A 175 -14.69 -4.33 -35.27
CA PHE A 175 -14.39 -3.92 -36.66
C PHE A 175 -15.34 -2.85 -37.29
N ASN A 176 -15.05 -1.55 -37.10
CA ASN A 176 -15.77 -0.41 -37.70
C ASN A 176 -17.31 -0.40 -37.55
N LYS A 177 -17.91 -1.29 -36.73
CA LYS A 177 -19.36 -1.29 -36.49
C LYS A 177 -19.74 -0.11 -35.60
N ASN A 178 -20.78 0.62 -36.00
CA ASN A 178 -21.39 1.66 -35.18
C ASN A 178 -22.31 0.98 -34.16
N PHE A 179 -21.83 0.58 -32.99
CA PHE A 179 -22.74 0.20 -31.91
C PHE A 179 -22.17 0.56 -30.53
N VAL A 180 -22.95 1.35 -29.80
CA VAL A 180 -23.05 1.30 -28.33
C VAL A 180 -24.17 0.32 -28.04
N ASP A 181 -23.83 -0.93 -27.74
CA ASP A 181 -24.78 -1.94 -27.31
C ASP A 181 -24.65 -2.22 -25.80
N SER A 182 -25.58 -2.98 -25.26
CA SER A 182 -25.55 -3.37 -23.85
C SER A 182 -24.29 -4.15 -23.48
N GLU A 183 -23.71 -4.88 -24.43
CA GLU A 183 -22.51 -5.70 -24.23
C GLU A 183 -21.26 -4.81 -24.05
N MET A 184 -21.12 -3.73 -24.81
CA MET A 184 -20.07 -2.73 -24.61
C MET A 184 -20.15 -2.09 -23.23
N ASN A 185 -21.36 -1.71 -22.81
CA ASN A 185 -21.58 -1.12 -21.48
C ASN A 185 -21.21 -2.11 -20.36
N GLU A 186 -21.60 -3.37 -20.48
CA GLU A 186 -21.26 -4.42 -19.52
C GLU A 186 -19.74 -4.66 -19.44
N ASN A 187 -19.07 -4.77 -20.58
CA ASN A 187 -17.62 -4.94 -20.64
C ASN A 187 -16.86 -3.72 -20.08
N PHE A 188 -17.37 -2.51 -20.31
CA PHE A 188 -16.80 -1.29 -19.73
C PHE A 188 -16.98 -1.24 -18.21
N GLN A 189 -18.14 -1.61 -17.68
CA GLN A 189 -18.38 -1.70 -16.23
C GLN A 189 -17.46 -2.73 -15.56
N LYS A 190 -17.19 -3.86 -16.20
CA LYS A 190 -16.20 -4.85 -15.72
C LYS A 190 -14.79 -4.26 -15.68
N LEU A 191 -14.40 -3.49 -16.69
CA LEU A 191 -13.13 -2.76 -16.69
C LEU A 191 -13.05 -1.74 -15.55
N GLU A 192 -14.08 -0.90 -15.34
CA GLU A 192 -14.13 0.06 -14.23
C GLU A 192 -13.98 -0.64 -12.88
N LEU A 193 -14.76 -1.71 -12.66
CA LEU A 193 -14.71 -2.50 -11.44
C LEU A 193 -13.33 -3.14 -11.24
N PHE A 194 -12.70 -3.65 -12.30
CA PHE A 194 -11.36 -4.20 -12.23
C PHE A 194 -10.33 -3.17 -11.77
N ILE A 195 -10.34 -1.96 -12.34
CA ILE A 195 -9.45 -0.87 -11.94
C ILE A 195 -9.68 -0.53 -10.46
N LYS A 196 -10.95 -0.37 -10.07
CA LYS A 196 -11.35 -0.03 -8.69
C LYS A 196 -10.90 -1.08 -7.68
N THR A 197 -11.10 -2.36 -7.97
CA THR A 197 -10.87 -3.47 -7.03
C THR A 197 -9.41 -3.92 -6.96
N ASN A 198 -8.65 -3.75 -8.04
CA ASN A 198 -7.30 -4.30 -8.12
C ASN A 198 -6.20 -3.25 -8.11
N LEU A 199 -6.45 -2.05 -8.63
CA LEU A 199 -5.39 -1.06 -8.82
C LEU A 199 -5.55 0.11 -7.87
N TYR A 200 -6.65 0.84 -8.00
CA TYR A 200 -6.88 2.03 -7.22
C TYR A 200 -8.35 2.43 -7.21
N ASP A 201 -8.89 2.66 -6.01
CA ASP A 201 -10.20 3.22 -5.79
C ASP A 201 -10.12 4.71 -5.43
N LYS A 202 -10.61 5.56 -6.34
CA LYS A 202 -10.66 7.02 -6.12
C LYS A 202 -11.73 7.46 -5.12
N SER A 203 -12.73 6.62 -4.83
CA SER A 203 -13.91 7.01 -4.05
C SER A 203 -13.68 6.97 -2.53
N GLU A 204 -12.72 6.16 -2.08
CA GLU A 204 -12.43 5.97 -0.65
C GLU A 204 -11.37 6.91 -0.09
N GLN A 205 -11.03 8.00 -0.79
CA GLN A 205 -10.19 9.07 -0.22
C GLN A 205 -10.97 10.04 0.68
N LYS A 206 -12.21 9.72 1.08
CA LYS A 206 -12.99 10.49 2.05
C LYS A 206 -13.33 9.59 3.22
N ASP A 207 -12.54 9.71 4.29
CA ASP A 207 -12.97 9.73 5.70
C ASP A 207 -11.71 9.69 6.60
N ASN A 208 -10.90 10.76 6.55
CA ASN A 208 -9.78 10.98 7.48
C ASN A 208 -10.13 11.97 8.62
N ASP A 209 -11.42 12.32 8.80
CA ASP A 209 -11.83 13.30 9.82
C ASP A 209 -12.21 12.68 11.18
N ASP A 210 -12.22 11.35 11.34
CA ASP A 210 -12.61 10.67 12.59
C ASP A 210 -11.45 9.95 13.32
N HIS A 211 -10.21 10.46 13.21
CA HIS A 211 -9.06 9.99 14.02
C HIS A 211 -9.11 10.42 15.50
N GLN A 212 -10.25 10.88 16.00
CA GLN A 212 -10.44 11.14 17.43
C GLN A 212 -11.66 10.35 17.94
N HIS A 213 -11.37 9.30 18.72
CA HIS A 213 -12.30 8.62 19.64
C HIS A 213 -13.21 7.49 19.13
N ASN A 214 -12.67 6.45 18.48
CA ASN A 214 -13.36 5.16 18.47
C ASN A 214 -12.44 3.94 18.54
N HIS A 215 -11.87 3.69 19.72
CA HIS A 215 -11.34 2.37 20.10
C HIS A 215 -12.47 1.43 20.55
N SER A 216 -13.46 1.17 19.70
CA SER A 216 -14.46 0.13 19.93
C SER A 216 -14.28 -1.00 18.92
N GLN A 217 -13.70 -2.10 19.41
CA GLN A 217 -13.87 -3.54 19.12
C GLN A 217 -14.44 -4.11 17.79
N ASN A 218 -14.67 -3.33 16.73
CA ASN A 218 -15.16 -3.84 15.44
C ASN A 218 -14.07 -3.73 14.35
N LEU A 219 -13.09 -4.61 14.45
CA LEU A 219 -12.08 -4.85 13.40
C LEU A 219 -12.66 -5.50 12.11
N GLN A 220 -13.99 -5.66 12.03
CA GLN A 220 -14.73 -6.13 10.85
C GLN A 220 -15.27 -5.00 9.96
N ASP A 221 -15.28 -3.73 10.43
CA ASP A 221 -15.84 -2.60 9.68
C ASP A 221 -14.79 -1.78 8.89
N HIS A 222 -13.52 -2.18 8.92
CA HIS A 222 -12.50 -1.65 8.00
C HIS A 222 -12.50 -2.45 6.69
N THR A 223 -13.63 -2.49 5.98
CA THR A 223 -13.64 -2.79 4.54
C THR A 223 -13.11 -1.57 3.80
N HIS A 224 -11.81 -1.33 3.96
CA HIS A 224 -11.05 -0.43 3.10
C HIS A 224 -10.79 -1.16 1.79
N SER A 225 -10.87 -0.44 0.68
CA SER A 225 -10.68 -0.92 -0.67
C SER A 225 -9.45 -1.80 -0.73
N HIS A 226 -9.65 -3.03 -1.19
CA HIS A 226 -8.58 -3.99 -1.40
C HIS A 226 -7.77 -3.69 -2.68
N ALA A 227 -7.86 -2.48 -3.20
CA ALA A 227 -7.04 -2.04 -4.31
C ALA A 227 -5.58 -1.88 -3.86
N LEU A 228 -4.66 -2.23 -4.75
CA LEU A 228 -3.24 -2.28 -4.45
C LEU A 228 -2.71 -0.98 -3.81
N ILE A 229 -3.07 0.17 -4.41
CA ILE A 229 -2.61 1.47 -3.90
C ILE A 229 -3.27 1.83 -2.57
N ASN A 230 -4.57 1.58 -2.41
CA ASN A 230 -5.27 1.89 -1.16
C ASN A 230 -4.67 1.11 0.01
N ILE A 231 -4.48 -0.21 -0.12
CA ILE A 231 -3.85 -1.03 0.94
C ILE A 231 -2.40 -0.61 1.22
N ALA A 232 -1.63 -0.28 0.18
CA ALA A 232 -0.25 0.18 0.35
C ALA A 232 -0.19 1.50 1.14
N GLN A 233 -1.12 2.43 0.87
CA GLN A 233 -1.23 3.68 1.60
C GLN A 233 -1.63 3.44 3.05
N SER A 234 -2.66 2.64 3.32
CA SER A 234 -3.07 2.31 4.69
C SER A 234 -1.93 1.67 5.48
N ALA A 235 -1.13 0.80 4.87
CA ALA A 235 0.04 0.21 5.53
C ALA A 235 1.11 1.23 5.90
N ILE A 236 1.27 2.31 5.13
CA ILE A 236 2.24 3.38 5.39
C ILE A 236 1.69 4.37 6.43
N GLU A 237 0.42 4.75 6.34
CA GLU A 237 -0.26 5.61 7.31
C GLU A 237 -0.22 4.97 8.71
N GLU A 238 -0.58 3.68 8.81
CA GLU A 238 -0.45 2.90 10.05
C GLU A 238 1.01 2.79 10.53
N ALA A 239 1.98 2.72 9.61
CA ALA A 239 3.41 2.74 9.98
C ALA A 239 3.85 4.10 10.58
N GLU A 240 3.28 5.20 10.09
CA GLU A 240 3.52 6.53 10.60
C GLU A 240 2.90 6.70 11.99
N GLU A 241 1.61 6.38 12.14
CA GLU A 241 0.92 6.41 13.44
C GLU A 241 1.65 5.55 14.48
N PHE A 242 2.05 4.33 14.09
CA PHE A 242 2.89 3.47 14.91
C PHE A 242 4.19 4.17 15.30
N SER A 243 4.92 4.75 14.34
CA SER A 243 6.18 5.42 14.65
C SER A 243 6.00 6.60 15.61
N GLU A 244 4.88 7.32 15.53
CA GLU A 244 4.59 8.46 16.41
C GLU A 244 4.23 7.99 17.82
N GLU A 245 3.35 7.01 17.96
CA GLU A 245 3.00 6.42 19.25
C GLU A 245 4.21 5.80 19.94
N PHE A 246 5.07 5.09 19.20
CA PHE A 246 6.30 4.54 19.76
C PHE A 246 7.27 5.62 20.23
N ASN A 247 7.40 6.73 19.52
CA ASN A 247 8.26 7.84 19.95
C ASN A 247 7.78 8.44 21.28
N LYS A 248 6.46 8.53 21.50
CA LYS A 248 5.90 8.96 22.79
C LYS A 248 6.31 8.00 23.91
N VAL A 249 6.24 6.68 23.68
CA VAL A 249 6.70 5.68 24.66
C VAL A 249 8.20 5.75 24.90
N LEU A 250 9.02 5.97 23.87
CA LEU A 250 10.48 6.15 24.02
C LEU A 250 10.82 7.32 24.93
N SER A 251 10.00 8.38 24.96
CA SER A 251 10.21 9.53 25.85
C SER A 251 10.11 9.17 27.35
N LEU A 252 9.37 8.12 27.71
CA LEU A 252 9.26 7.65 29.09
C LEU A 252 10.56 7.02 29.62
N LYS A 253 11.54 6.69 28.75
CA LYS A 253 12.78 6.02 29.14
C LYS A 253 13.54 6.79 30.22
N ALA A 254 13.64 8.11 30.07
CA ALA A 254 14.28 8.98 31.06
C ALA A 254 13.57 8.94 32.42
N LYS A 255 12.24 8.73 32.44
CA LYS A 255 11.50 8.59 33.70
C LYS A 255 11.80 7.26 34.37
N PHE A 256 11.83 6.17 33.61
CA PHE A 256 12.21 4.86 34.14
C PHE A 256 13.64 4.83 34.69
N GLU A 257 14.57 5.62 34.13
CA GLU A 257 15.93 5.78 34.67
C GLU A 257 15.97 6.39 36.08
N THR A 258 14.98 7.21 36.45
CA THR A 258 14.87 7.85 37.77
C THR A 258 14.26 6.96 38.85
N LEU A 259 13.75 5.78 38.48
CA LEU A 259 13.18 4.85 39.45
C LEU A 259 14.24 4.39 40.44
N THR A 260 13.92 4.47 41.74
CA THR A 260 14.80 4.02 42.82
C THR A 260 14.77 2.50 43.02
N ASN A 261 13.72 1.84 42.53
CA ASN A 261 13.61 0.38 42.57
C ASN A 261 14.35 -0.23 41.36
N GLU A 262 15.54 -0.77 41.61
CA GLU A 262 16.41 -1.32 40.56
C GLU A 262 15.78 -2.48 39.79
N THR A 263 14.93 -3.30 40.42
CA THR A 263 14.23 -4.39 39.73
C THR A 263 13.24 -3.86 38.70
N LYS A 264 12.45 -2.84 39.07
CA LYS A 264 11.50 -2.19 38.14
C LYS A 264 12.24 -1.46 37.04
N LYS A 265 13.30 -0.73 37.41
CA LYS A 265 14.16 -0.03 36.47
C LYS A 265 14.78 -0.97 35.42
N ASP A 266 15.32 -2.11 35.85
CA ASP A 266 15.85 -3.14 34.95
C ASP A 266 14.76 -3.72 34.03
N PHE A 267 13.56 -3.98 34.57
CA PHE A 267 12.44 -4.44 33.76
C PHE A 267 12.13 -3.47 32.60
N TYR A 268 11.91 -2.19 32.89
CA TYR A 268 11.58 -1.22 31.83
C TYR A 268 12.74 -0.99 30.86
N LEU A 269 13.96 -0.76 31.38
CA LEU A 269 15.10 -0.39 30.54
C LEU A 269 15.68 -1.55 29.74
N ASN A 270 15.80 -2.74 30.32
CA ASN A 270 16.52 -3.86 29.72
C ASN A 270 15.62 -4.97 29.18
N LYS A 271 14.39 -5.12 29.70
CA LYS A 271 13.44 -6.11 29.17
C LYS A 271 12.45 -5.49 28.18
N PHE A 272 11.85 -4.36 28.52
CA PHE A 272 10.88 -3.71 27.63
C PHE A 272 11.56 -2.96 26.48
N TYR A 273 12.37 -1.94 26.75
CA TYR A 273 12.98 -1.13 25.67
C TYR A 273 13.91 -1.90 24.73
N LYS A 274 14.51 -3.00 25.20
CA LYS A 274 15.31 -3.89 24.34
C LYS A 274 14.48 -4.57 23.23
N LEU A 275 13.18 -4.72 23.43
CA LEU A 275 12.28 -5.37 22.47
C LEU A 275 11.65 -4.39 21.47
N ILE A 276 11.73 -3.09 21.73
CA ILE A 276 10.94 -2.08 21.01
C ILE A 276 11.79 -0.95 20.39
N ASP A 277 13.07 -1.18 20.14
CA ASP A 277 13.95 -0.13 19.59
C ASP A 277 13.60 0.21 18.13
N VAL A 278 12.77 1.26 17.98
CA VAL A 278 12.44 1.88 16.70
C VAL A 278 13.26 3.16 16.60
N SER A 279 14.39 3.11 15.89
CA SER A 279 15.25 4.28 15.70
C SER A 279 14.52 5.43 14.97
N ASN A 280 14.94 6.69 15.23
CA ASN A 280 14.49 7.89 14.50
C ASN A 280 14.58 7.76 12.97
N ASP A 281 15.48 6.90 12.48
CA ASP A 281 15.62 6.60 11.06
C ASP A 281 14.36 5.94 10.48
N PHE A 282 13.56 5.23 11.28
CA PHE A 282 12.35 4.58 10.82
C PHE A 282 11.31 5.58 10.29
N ARG A 283 11.09 6.70 10.99
CA ARG A 283 10.17 7.76 10.53
C ARG A 283 10.61 8.35 9.19
N ASN A 284 11.91 8.55 9.00
CA ASN A 284 12.46 9.02 7.72
C ASN A 284 12.26 7.98 6.61
N ILE A 285 12.33 6.69 6.93
CA ILE A 285 12.07 5.60 5.98
C ILE A 285 10.58 5.53 5.63
N VAL A 286 9.67 5.70 6.60
CA VAL A 286 8.22 5.77 6.37
C VAL A 286 7.88 6.89 5.38
N LYS A 287 8.38 8.11 5.59
CA LYS A 287 8.17 9.23 4.65
C LYS A 287 8.73 8.95 3.25
N LYS A 288 9.86 8.26 3.14
CA LYS A 288 10.39 7.86 1.83
C LYS A 288 9.52 6.79 1.16
N SER A 289 8.97 5.87 1.94
CA SER A 289 8.01 4.87 1.45
C SER A 289 6.71 5.53 0.97
N GLU A 290 6.21 6.54 1.67
CA GLU A 290 5.04 7.32 1.25
C GLU A 290 5.26 7.92 -0.15
N ASN A 291 6.40 8.56 -0.36
CA ASN A 291 6.78 9.11 -1.67
C ASN A 291 6.86 8.02 -2.76
N GLU A 292 7.37 6.83 -2.44
CA GLU A 292 7.41 5.69 -3.35
C GLU A 292 5.98 5.28 -3.80
N ILE A 293 5.03 5.17 -2.87
CA ILE A 293 3.64 4.82 -3.18
C ILE A 293 2.89 5.97 -3.87
N ASP A 294 3.18 7.22 -3.53
CA ASP A 294 2.57 8.39 -4.18
C ASP A 294 2.93 8.49 -5.66
N VAL A 295 4.15 8.10 -6.05
CA VAL A 295 4.53 8.02 -7.47
C VAL A 295 3.65 7.01 -8.21
N LEU A 296 3.37 5.85 -7.60
CA LEU A 296 2.48 4.83 -8.18
C LEU A 296 1.03 5.34 -8.27
N LYS A 297 0.54 5.97 -7.19
CA LYS A 297 -0.78 6.59 -7.11
C LYS A 297 -0.99 7.66 -8.18
N ASN A 298 -0.03 8.57 -8.35
CA ASN A 298 -0.09 9.61 -9.36
C ASN A 298 -0.08 9.04 -10.79
N THR A 299 0.61 7.92 -10.99
CA THR A 299 0.59 7.21 -12.27
C THR A 299 -0.79 6.63 -12.54
N ILE A 300 -1.35 5.84 -11.61
CA ILE A 300 -2.62 5.15 -11.84
C ILE A 300 -3.82 6.08 -11.85
N LYS A 301 -3.79 7.23 -11.15
CA LYS A 301 -4.85 8.26 -11.22
C LYS A 301 -5.17 8.71 -12.65
N ASN A 302 -4.18 8.65 -13.56
CA ASN A 302 -4.36 9.03 -14.95
C ASN A 302 -5.25 8.06 -15.76
N VAL A 303 -5.64 6.90 -15.21
CA VAL A 303 -6.62 6.01 -15.86
C VAL A 303 -8.03 6.59 -15.86
N PHE A 304 -8.36 7.47 -14.91
CA PHE A 304 -9.73 7.95 -14.76
C PHE A 304 -10.15 8.92 -15.86
N THR A 305 -9.23 9.72 -16.39
CA THR A 305 -9.53 10.62 -17.51
C THR A 305 -10.02 9.86 -18.75
N PRO A 306 -9.32 8.84 -19.29
CA PRO A 306 -9.85 8.06 -20.40
C PRO A 306 -11.07 7.21 -20.02
N LEU A 307 -11.19 6.70 -18.78
CA LEU A 307 -12.41 6.01 -18.32
C LEU A 307 -13.64 6.93 -18.42
N ASP A 308 -13.57 8.13 -17.84
CA ASP A 308 -14.70 9.08 -17.80
C ASP A 308 -15.10 9.53 -19.22
N LYS A 309 -14.14 9.65 -20.14
CA LYS A 309 -14.41 9.91 -21.56
C LYS A 309 -15.10 8.75 -22.28
N ILE A 310 -14.64 7.51 -22.10
CA ILE A 310 -15.30 6.32 -22.65
C ILE A 310 -16.74 6.24 -22.13
N LYS A 311 -16.92 6.43 -20.82
CA LYS A 311 -18.23 6.47 -20.17
C LYS A 311 -19.18 7.50 -20.78
N THR A 312 -18.65 8.69 -21.09
CA THR A 312 -19.40 9.77 -21.75
C THR A 312 -19.83 9.37 -23.16
N ILE A 313 -18.94 8.75 -23.96
CA ILE A 313 -19.27 8.28 -25.31
C ILE A 313 -20.39 7.22 -25.26
N LEU A 314 -20.36 6.35 -24.24
CA LEU A 314 -21.37 5.31 -24.04
C LEU A 314 -22.70 5.82 -23.48
N ASN A 315 -22.83 7.12 -23.16
CA ASN A 315 -23.98 7.72 -22.48
C ASN A 315 -24.37 7.01 -21.17
N ILE A 316 -23.40 6.46 -20.43
CA ILE A 316 -23.65 5.83 -19.14
C ILE A 316 -23.72 6.93 -18.06
N ASN A 317 -24.92 7.36 -17.71
CA ASN A 317 -25.15 8.25 -16.57
C ASN A 317 -25.14 7.45 -15.25
N ASN A 318 -24.52 8.02 -14.20
CA ASN A 318 -24.42 7.42 -12.86
C ASN A 318 -25.78 7.29 -12.16
#